data_AF-A0A7Y4CM34-F1
#
_entry.id   AF-A0A7Y4CM34-F1
#
_cell.length_a   1.000
_cell.length_b   1.000
_cell.length_c   1.000
_cell.angle_alpha   90.00
_cell.angle_beta   90.00
_cell.angle_gamma   90.00
#
_symmetry.space_group_name_H-M   'P 1'
#
loop_
_entity.id
_entity.type
_entity.pdbx_description
1 polymer ?
#
loop_
_entity_poly.entity_id
_entity_poly.type
_entity_poly.pdbx_seq_one_letter_code
_entity_poly.pdbx_strand_id
1 'polypeptide(L)'
;MVERINYQGLPSIAGPYVHATKHNGTLYVSGLTAYGTSSQDQGIGEQTNEILSQIKQILEHEQRAVSDLIKLTIFICDMSELGSLRGLLFDFYGEYLPACSLVEVSKLIHSDLKVEIEITAAL
;
A
#
# COMPACT_ATOMS: atom_id res chain seq x y z
N MET A 1 24.71 0.73 0.98
CA MET A 1 24.16 1.88 0.22
C MET A 1 22.65 1.73 0.16
N VAL A 2 21.88 2.81 0.03
CA VAL A 2 20.41 2.73 -0.14
C VAL A 2 20.12 2.52 -1.62
N GLU A 3 19.39 1.45 -1.95
CA GLU A 3 18.88 1.17 -3.29
C GLU A 3 17.52 1.85 -3.49
N ARG A 4 17.23 2.32 -4.71
CA ARG A 4 16.00 3.05 -5.06
C ARG A 4 15.37 2.39 -6.28
N ILE A 5 14.09 2.05 -6.22
CA ILE A 5 13.47 1.15 -7.19
C ILE A 5 12.09 1.65 -7.58
N ASN A 6 11.82 1.61 -8.89
CA ASN A 6 10.48 1.67 -9.46
C ASN A 6 10.18 0.35 -10.15
N TYR A 7 9.21 -0.41 -9.63
CA TYR A 7 8.78 -1.66 -10.24
C TYR A 7 7.99 -1.45 -11.54
N GLN A 8 8.22 -2.33 -12.51
CA GLN A 8 7.44 -2.38 -13.75
C GLN A 8 6.03 -2.93 -13.46
N GLY A 9 5.02 -2.38 -14.14
CA GLY A 9 3.61 -2.79 -13.99
C GLY A 9 2.83 -1.98 -12.96
N LEU A 10 3.51 -1.25 -12.07
CA LEU A 10 2.88 -0.30 -11.17
C LEU A 10 2.56 1.04 -11.86
N PRO A 11 1.61 1.83 -11.31
CA PRO A 11 1.35 3.19 -11.77
C PRO A 11 2.62 4.03 -11.84
N SER A 12 2.69 4.96 -12.79
CA SER A 12 3.85 5.84 -12.91
C SER A 12 3.94 6.82 -11.74
N ILE A 13 5.14 7.00 -11.21
CA ILE A 13 5.39 7.98 -10.14
C ILE A 13 5.20 9.40 -10.67
N ALA A 14 4.34 10.18 -10.01
CA ALA A 14 4.01 11.56 -10.37
C ALA A 14 4.78 12.63 -9.55
N GLY A 15 5.77 12.24 -8.74
CA GLY A 15 6.50 13.15 -7.85
C GLY A 15 7.97 12.79 -7.64
N PRO A 16 8.71 13.53 -6.78
CA PRO A 16 10.14 13.33 -6.55
C PRO A 16 10.41 12.17 -5.56
N TYR A 17 9.87 10.98 -5.84
CA TYR A 17 10.02 9.79 -5.02
C TYR A 17 10.13 8.52 -5.89
N VAL A 18 10.25 7.36 -5.27
CA VAL A 18 10.29 6.04 -5.92
C VAL A 18 9.29 5.10 -5.27
N HIS A 19 8.91 4.00 -5.94
CA HIS A 19 8.03 3.00 -5.33
C HIS A 19 8.58 2.48 -4.01
N ALA A 20 9.87 2.15 -3.97
CA ALA A 20 10.49 1.66 -2.75
C ALA A 20 11.99 1.99 -2.65
N THR A 21 12.48 1.93 -1.43
CA THR A 21 13.93 1.90 -1.15
C THR A 21 14.29 0.67 -0.35
N LYS A 22 15.51 0.17 -0.55
CA LYS A 22 16.04 -0.98 0.21
C LYS A 22 17.24 -0.57 1.03
N HIS A 23 17.28 -1.04 2.27
CA HIS A 23 18.44 -0.90 3.11
C HIS A 23 18.52 -2.03 4.15
N ASN A 24 19.68 -2.68 4.25
CA ASN A 24 20.01 -3.69 5.26
C ASN A 24 18.93 -4.79 5.47
N GLY A 25 18.44 -5.38 4.38
CA GLY A 25 17.42 -6.45 4.46
C GLY A 25 16.00 -5.94 4.78
N THR A 26 15.75 -4.64 4.63
CA THR A 26 14.43 -4.03 4.81
C THR A 26 14.03 -3.28 3.56
N LEU A 27 12.79 -3.51 3.14
CA LEU A 27 12.10 -2.80 2.07
C LEU A 27 11.18 -1.75 2.67
N TYR A 28 11.34 -0.51 2.25
CA TYR A 28 10.46 0.61 2.60
C TYR A 28 9.69 1.03 1.36
N VAL A 29 8.38 0.79 1.35
CA VAL A 29 7.51 1.12 0.22
C VAL A 29 6.82 2.44 0.52
N SER A 30 6.84 3.35 -0.46
CA SER A 30 6.13 4.62 -0.38
C SER A 30 4.63 4.41 -0.20
N GLY A 31 3.90 5.45 0.21
CA GLY A 31 2.44 5.43 0.24
C GLY A 31 1.86 5.11 -1.13
N LEU A 32 1.14 3.98 -1.21
CA LEU A 32 0.46 3.53 -2.41
C LEU A 32 -1.00 3.95 -2.36
N THR A 33 -1.52 4.36 -3.51
CA THR A 33 -2.91 4.79 -3.71
C THR A 33 -3.45 4.19 -5.00
N ALA A 34 -4.74 4.36 -5.25
CA ALA A 34 -5.34 4.07 -6.56
C ALA A 34 -5.12 5.19 -7.60
N TYR A 35 -4.22 6.15 -7.33
CA TYR A 35 -3.98 7.28 -8.24
C TYR A 35 -3.48 6.81 -9.61
N GLY A 36 -4.07 7.35 -10.67
CA GLY A 36 -3.74 7.00 -12.05
C GLY A 36 -4.23 5.61 -12.50
N THR A 37 -4.97 4.88 -11.67
CA THR A 37 -5.58 3.58 -12.04
C THR A 37 -7.06 3.75 -12.37
N SER A 38 -7.67 2.71 -12.93
CA SER A 38 -9.13 2.66 -13.16
C SER A 38 -9.95 2.68 -11.88
N SER A 39 -9.31 2.48 -10.72
CA SER A 39 -9.97 2.46 -9.42
C SER A 39 -9.91 3.82 -8.71
N GLN A 40 -9.24 4.84 -9.29
CA GLN A 40 -9.00 6.13 -8.64
C GLN A 40 -10.28 6.80 -8.13
N ASP A 41 -11.35 6.78 -8.92
CA ASP A 41 -12.63 7.44 -8.64
C ASP A 41 -13.68 6.49 -8.04
N GLN A 42 -13.27 5.28 -7.64
CA GLN A 42 -14.15 4.24 -7.12
C GLN A 42 -14.27 4.28 -5.59
N GLY A 43 -15.01 3.33 -5.01
CA GLY A 43 -15.17 3.16 -3.57
C GLY A 43 -13.87 2.80 -2.87
N ILE A 44 -13.83 2.94 -1.54
CA ILE A 44 -12.65 2.58 -0.74
C ILE A 44 -12.28 1.11 -0.92
N GLY A 45 -13.26 0.23 -1.17
CA GLY A 45 -13.03 -1.20 -1.37
C GLY A 45 -12.23 -1.48 -2.64
N GLU A 46 -12.65 -0.90 -3.78
CA GLU A 46 -11.96 -1.00 -5.05
C GLU A 46 -10.57 -0.37 -4.99
N GLN A 47 -10.45 0.79 -4.35
CA GLN A 47 -9.15 1.44 -4.13
C GLN A 47 -8.23 0.59 -3.25
N THR A 48 -8.76 -0.02 -2.20
CA THR A 48 -7.99 -0.92 -1.32
C THR A 48 -7.52 -2.13 -2.10
N ASN A 49 -8.38 -2.79 -2.87
CA ASN A 49 -8.00 -3.96 -3.68
C ASN A 49 -6.91 -3.62 -4.70
N GLU A 50 -6.99 -2.45 -5.32
CA GLU A 50 -5.94 -1.95 -6.21
C GLU A 50 -4.60 -1.80 -5.47
N ILE A 51 -4.60 -1.16 -4.29
CA ILE A 51 -3.39 -0.97 -3.48
C ILE A 51 -2.82 -2.32 -3.00
N LEU A 52 -3.66 -3.26 -2.56
CA LEU A 52 -3.22 -4.59 -2.14
C LEU A 52 -2.63 -5.40 -3.32
N SER A 53 -3.19 -5.25 -4.52
CA SER A 53 -2.62 -5.81 -5.75
C SER A 53 -1.24 -5.21 -6.05
N GLN A 54 -1.07 -3.90 -5.91
CA GLN A 54 0.23 -3.23 -6.06
C GLN A 54 1.25 -3.74 -5.02
N ILE A 55 0.86 -3.88 -3.75
CA ILE A 55 1.72 -4.43 -2.69
C ILE A 55 2.15 -5.86 -3.06
N LYS A 56 1.22 -6.69 -3.53
CA LYS A 56 1.53 -8.06 -3.95
C LYS A 56 2.54 -8.09 -5.11
N GLN A 57 2.36 -7.24 -6.12
CA GLN A 57 3.30 -7.14 -7.24
C GLN A 57 4.70 -6.71 -6.77
N ILE A 58 4.80 -5.77 -5.83
CA ILE A 58 6.08 -5.36 -5.23
C ILE A 58 6.75 -6.54 -4.54
N LEU A 59 6.01 -7.27 -3.69
CA LEU A 59 6.55 -8.44 -2.99
C LEU A 59 7.02 -9.51 -3.99
N GLU A 60 6.24 -9.77 -5.05
CA GLU A 60 6.61 -10.73 -6.10
C GLU A 60 7.91 -10.34 -6.84
N HIS A 61 8.08 -9.06 -7.21
CA HIS A 61 9.33 -8.55 -7.79
C HIS A 61 10.53 -8.73 -6.85
N GLU A 62 10.28 -8.69 -5.53
CA GLU A 62 11.28 -8.91 -4.49
C GLU A 62 11.44 -10.38 -4.06
N GLN A 63 10.74 -11.30 -4.72
CA GLN A 63 10.69 -12.71 -4.36
C GLN A 63 10.29 -12.92 -2.89
N ARG A 64 9.36 -12.09 -2.42
CA ARG A 64 8.78 -12.08 -1.08
C ARG A 64 7.30 -12.48 -1.12
N ALA A 65 6.74 -12.72 0.06
CA ALA A 65 5.34 -12.99 0.27
C ALA A 65 4.74 -12.07 1.34
N VAL A 66 3.42 -12.16 1.52
CA VAL A 66 2.67 -11.43 2.56
C VAL A 66 3.23 -11.71 3.97
N SER A 67 3.79 -12.91 4.18
CA SER A 67 4.45 -13.30 5.43
C SER A 67 5.69 -12.47 5.79
N ASP A 68 6.27 -11.75 4.82
CA ASP A 68 7.43 -10.88 5.03
C ASP A 68 7.04 -9.45 5.42
N LEU A 69 5.74 -9.13 5.49
CA LEU A 69 5.26 -7.83 5.93
C LEU A 69 5.56 -7.61 7.41
N ILE A 70 6.24 -6.51 7.72
CA ILE A 70 6.59 -6.11 9.09
C ILE A 70 5.53 -5.15 9.64
N LYS A 71 5.19 -4.10 8.89
CA LYS A 71 4.31 -3.02 9.34
C LYS A 71 3.56 -2.40 8.18
N LEU A 72 2.26 -2.13 8.38
CA LEU A 72 1.45 -1.25 7.53
C LEU A 72 1.05 0.02 8.27
N THR A 73 1.13 1.16 7.60
CA THR A 73 0.43 2.39 8.03
C THR A 73 -0.65 2.69 7.00
N ILE A 74 -1.89 2.82 7.48
CA ILE A 74 -3.08 2.99 6.65
C ILE A 74 -3.72 4.33 6.99
N PHE A 75 -3.85 5.17 5.97
CA PHE A 75 -4.51 6.47 6.06
C PHE A 75 -5.84 6.40 5.32
N ILE A 76 -6.94 6.77 5.97
CA ILE A 76 -8.26 6.86 5.33
C ILE A 76 -8.90 8.23 5.55
N CYS A 77 -9.81 8.61 4.68
CA CYS A 77 -10.52 9.89 4.76
C CYS A 77 -11.84 9.80 5.57
N ASP A 78 -12.37 8.60 5.83
CA ASP A 78 -13.64 8.40 6.53
C ASP A 78 -13.65 7.07 7.32
N MET A 79 -13.65 7.15 8.66
CA MET A 79 -13.71 5.98 9.55
C MET A 79 -15.01 5.18 9.46
N SER A 80 -16.07 5.74 8.90
CA SER A 80 -17.32 4.99 8.72
C SER A 80 -17.16 3.84 7.71
N GLU A 81 -16.19 3.92 6.80
CA GLU A 81 -15.90 2.86 5.83
C GLU A 81 -14.94 1.76 6.37
N LEU A 82 -14.50 1.85 7.63
CA LEU A 82 -13.52 0.93 8.22
C LEU A 82 -13.95 -0.54 8.19
N GLY A 83 -15.25 -0.81 8.21
CA GLY A 83 -15.79 -2.17 8.14
C GLY A 83 -15.44 -2.90 6.85
N SER A 84 -15.57 -2.23 5.70
CA SER A 84 -15.29 -2.82 4.38
C SER A 84 -13.78 -3.05 4.19
N LEU A 85 -12.97 -2.08 4.63
CA LEU A 85 -11.51 -2.16 4.59
C LEU A 85 -10.96 -3.35 5.39
N ARG A 86 -11.46 -3.56 6.62
CA ARG A 86 -10.94 -4.64 7.49
C ARG A 86 -11.11 -6.03 6.89
N GLY A 87 -12.23 -6.31 6.23
CA GLY A 87 -12.46 -7.60 5.57
C GLY A 87 -11.38 -7.88 4.52
N LEU A 88 -11.14 -6.92 3.63
CA LEU A 88 -10.12 -7.03 2.58
C LEU A 88 -8.72 -7.23 3.14
N LEU A 89 -8.38 -6.54 4.23
CA LEU A 89 -7.09 -6.69 4.89
C LEU A 89 -6.92 -8.09 5.51
N PHE A 90 -7.93 -8.61 6.20
CA PHE A 90 -7.87 -9.97 6.76
C PHE A 90 -7.73 -11.03 5.65
N ASP A 91 -8.48 -10.90 4.56
CA ASP A 91 -8.39 -11.79 3.41
C ASP A 91 -7.00 -11.75 2.76
N PHE A 92 -6.40 -10.55 2.68
CA PHE A 92 -5.05 -10.37 2.14
C PHE A 92 -3.95 -10.95 3.03
N TYR A 93 -4.04 -10.76 4.35
CA TYR A 93 -3.03 -11.23 5.29
C TYR A 93 -3.08 -12.74 5.53
N GLY A 94 -4.28 -13.33 5.55
CA GLY A 94 -4.48 -14.67 6.09
C GLY A 94 -4.01 -14.75 7.54
N GLU A 95 -3.11 -15.70 7.84
CA GLU A 95 -2.56 -15.89 9.19
C GLU A 95 -1.36 -14.97 9.50
N TYR A 96 -0.81 -14.28 8.49
CA TYR A 96 0.41 -13.48 8.62
C TYR A 96 0.11 -12.00 8.90
N LEU A 97 -0.43 -11.72 10.09
CA LEU A 97 -0.82 -10.37 10.49
C LEU A 97 0.43 -9.49 10.77
N PRO A 98 0.63 -8.37 10.06
CA PRO A 98 1.72 -7.43 10.34
C PRO A 98 1.36 -6.49 11.50
N ALA A 99 2.35 -5.78 12.04
CA ALA A 99 2.06 -4.62 12.87
C ALA A 99 1.24 -3.59 12.05
N CYS A 100 0.34 -2.83 12.68
CA CYS A 100 -0.54 -1.92 11.95
C CYS A 100 -0.83 -0.63 12.73
N SER A 101 -0.87 0.49 12.01
CA SER A 101 -1.47 1.74 12.48
C SER A 101 -2.47 2.19 11.43
N LEU A 102 -3.66 2.57 11.86
CA LEU A 102 -4.72 3.05 11.00
C LEU A 102 -5.26 4.35 11.58
N VAL A 103 -5.29 5.41 10.76
CA VAL A 103 -5.68 6.76 11.19
C VAL A 103 -6.58 7.42 10.15
N GLU A 104 -7.44 8.30 10.63
CA GLU A 104 -8.23 9.18 9.77
C GLU A 104 -7.40 10.43 9.49
N VAL A 105 -7.33 10.83 8.22
CA VAL A 105 -6.62 12.04 7.80
C VAL A 105 -7.58 13.00 7.10
N SER A 106 -7.31 14.30 7.19
CA SER A 106 -8.19 15.32 6.61
C SER A 106 -8.32 15.25 5.08
N LYS A 107 -7.29 14.74 4.38
CA LYS A 107 -7.24 14.59 2.92
C LYS A 107 -6.00 13.79 2.50
N LEU A 108 -6.09 13.16 1.33
CA LEU A 108 -4.95 12.58 0.60
C LEU A 108 -4.50 13.53 -0.54
N ILE A 109 -3.53 13.10 -1.34
CA ILE A 109 -2.94 13.91 -2.42
C ILE A 109 -3.94 14.32 -3.52
N HIS A 110 -5.02 13.55 -3.69
CA HIS A 110 -6.10 13.81 -4.65
C HIS A 110 -7.46 13.58 -3.98
N SER A 111 -8.47 14.38 -4.36
CA SER A 111 -9.79 14.37 -3.71
C SER A 111 -10.57 13.07 -3.88
N ASP A 112 -10.31 12.35 -4.98
CA ASP A 112 -10.98 11.08 -5.27
C ASP A 112 -10.43 9.92 -4.45
N LEU A 113 -9.24 10.09 -3.86
CA LEU A 113 -8.59 9.05 -3.08
C LEU A 113 -9.15 9.00 -1.66
N LYS A 114 -9.45 7.78 -1.22
CA LYS A 114 -10.05 7.49 0.09
C LYS A 114 -9.13 6.75 1.02
N VAL A 115 -8.11 6.08 0.47
CA VAL A 115 -7.16 5.26 1.21
C VAL A 115 -5.75 5.37 0.62
N GLU A 116 -4.76 5.42 1.51
CA GLU A 116 -3.34 5.31 1.20
C GLU A 116 -2.69 4.31 2.16
N ILE A 117 -1.84 3.43 1.64
CA ILE A 117 -1.15 2.40 2.44
C ILE A 117 0.33 2.44 2.15
N GLU A 118 1.15 2.61 3.18
CA GLU A 118 2.60 2.37 3.12
C GLU A 118 2.94 1.08 3.88
N ILE A 119 3.99 0.39 3.42
CA ILE A 119 4.44 -0.85 4.03
C ILE A 119 5.94 -0.84 4.35
N THR A 120 6.33 -1.63 5.35
CA THR A 120 7.70 -2.10 5.54
C THR A 120 7.70 -3.62 5.50
N ALA A 121 8.66 -4.21 4.78
CA ALA A 121 8.81 -5.67 4.66
C ALA A 121 10.26 -6.13 4.84
N ALA A 122 10.44 -7.38 5.22
CA ALA A 122 11.74 -8.06 5.23
C ALA A 122 12.15 -8.48 3.81
N LEU A 123 13.45 -8.46 3.52
CA LEU A 123 14.08 -8.94 2.27
C LEU A 123 15.00 -10.13 2.53
#